data_AF-A0A2K3NI87-F1
#
_entry.id   AF-A0A2K3NI87-F1
#
_cell.length_a   1.000
_cell.length_b   1.000
_cell.length_c   1.000
_cell.angle_alpha   90.00
_cell.angle_beta   90.00
_cell.angle_gamma   90.00
#
_symmetry.space_group_name_H-M   'P 1'
#
loop_
_entity.id
_entity.type
_entity.pdbx_description
1 polymer ?
#
loop_
_entity_poly.entity_id
_entity_poly.type
_entity_poly.pdbx_seq_one_letter_code
_entity_poly.pdbx_strand_id
1 'polypeptide(L)'
;LVNNSRMKKCYAKSDNGGNGRTGYVTLGCQRGGEYMEYIHKEREEKTTKCDCPFKVKSYLLRSGRWSLNVVNGEHDHEMNEHFQGHKYVERLRPEEKELVRELTKNMTLMRNIMSTLKKTWQLMATTIKHIYNARYRLKQSSRGPKTEMLHLLK
;
A
#
# COMPACT_ATOMS: atom_id res chain seq x y z
N LEU A 1 -14.43 -17.77 -7.72
CA LEU A 1 -13.06 -17.23 -7.56
C LEU A 1 -13.14 -15.72 -7.34
N VAL A 2 -13.29 -15.28 -6.09
CA VAL A 2 -13.44 -13.85 -5.76
C VAL A 2 -12.05 -13.25 -5.60
N ASN A 3 -11.48 -12.75 -6.70
CA ASN A 3 -10.22 -12.03 -6.69
C ASN A 3 -10.42 -10.66 -6.05
N ASN A 4 -10.29 -10.62 -4.73
CA ASN A 4 -10.35 -9.40 -3.92
C ASN A 4 -9.03 -8.62 -4.02
N SER A 5 -8.66 -8.23 -5.24
CA SER A 5 -7.46 -7.44 -5.51
C SER A 5 -7.76 -5.97 -5.25
N ARG A 6 -7.70 -5.58 -3.97
CA ARG A 6 -7.68 -4.18 -3.57
C ARG A 6 -6.35 -3.55 -4.02
N MET A 7 -6.25 -3.15 -5.29
CA MET A 7 -5.14 -2.36 -5.83
C MET A 7 -5.00 -1.07 -5.03
N LYS A 8 -3.88 -0.88 -4.33
CA LYS A 8 -3.50 0.40 -3.72
C LYS A 8 -2.00 0.65 -3.75
N LYS A 9 -1.50 1.21 -4.87
CA LYS A 9 -1.03 2.61 -5.02
C LYS A 9 -0.35 2.76 -6.40
N CYS A 10 -1.19 2.67 -7.42
CA CYS A 10 -1.02 3.30 -8.73
C CYS A 10 -1.64 4.70 -8.61
N TYR A 11 -1.12 5.74 -9.27
CA TYR A 11 -1.66 7.10 -9.16
C TYR A 11 -3.18 7.08 -9.35
N ALA A 12 -3.94 7.47 -8.33
CA ALA A 12 -5.39 7.35 -8.32
C ALA A 12 -6.02 8.74 -8.17
N LYS A 13 -6.64 9.24 -9.25
CA LYS A 13 -7.53 10.41 -9.22
C LYS A 13 -8.97 9.92 -9.21
N SER A 14 -9.80 10.42 -8.31
CA SER A 14 -11.21 10.02 -8.24
C SER A 14 -12.11 11.22 -8.05
N ASP A 15 -13.30 11.14 -8.64
CA ASP A 15 -14.40 12.08 -8.48
C ASP A 15 -15.66 11.26 -8.17
N ASN A 16 -16.40 11.65 -7.13
CA ASN A 16 -17.59 10.94 -6.70
C ASN A 16 -18.84 11.30 -7.53
N GLY A 17 -18.73 12.24 -8.46
CA GLY A 17 -19.84 12.79 -9.23
C GLY A 17 -20.67 13.80 -8.43
N GLY A 18 -21.50 14.56 -9.15
CA GLY A 18 -22.34 15.64 -8.63
C GLY A 18 -22.90 16.52 -9.75
N ASN A 19 -24.06 17.16 -9.56
CA ASN A 19 -24.73 18.01 -10.57
C ASN A 19 -24.81 17.37 -11.97
N GLY A 20 -25.26 16.11 -12.06
CA GLY A 20 -25.41 15.38 -13.32
C GLY A 20 -24.11 14.77 -13.89
N ARG A 21 -22.95 14.96 -13.22
CA ARG A 21 -21.68 14.34 -13.61
C ARG A 21 -21.54 12.93 -13.07
N THR A 22 -21.09 12.02 -13.93
CA THR A 22 -20.75 10.64 -13.57
C THR A 22 -19.44 10.58 -12.78
N GLY A 23 -19.47 9.91 -11.63
CA GLY A 23 -18.27 9.62 -10.85
C GLY A 23 -17.27 8.76 -11.63
N TYR A 24 -15.98 8.98 -11.41
CA TYR A 24 -14.91 8.27 -12.10
C TYR A 24 -13.71 8.00 -11.19
N VAL A 25 -12.91 7.01 -11.58
CA VAL A 25 -11.62 6.70 -10.96
C VAL A 25 -10.60 6.49 -12.07
N THR A 26 -9.49 7.21 -12.05
CA THR A 26 -8.35 7.01 -12.96
C THR A 26 -7.23 6.34 -12.20
N LEU A 27 -6.70 5.25 -12.72
CA LEU A 27 -5.52 4.53 -12.25
C LEU A 27 -4.38 4.74 -13.26
N GLY A 28 -3.21 5.16 -12.80
CA GLY A 28 -2.01 5.31 -13.64
C GLY A 28 -0.83 4.50 -13.12
N CYS A 29 0.16 4.21 -13.97
CA CYS A 29 1.33 3.43 -13.57
C CYS A 29 1.98 3.97 -12.28
N GLN A 30 2.52 3.06 -11.46
CA GLN A 30 3.29 3.45 -10.26
C GLN A 30 4.50 4.33 -10.60
N ARG A 31 5.10 4.13 -11.79
CA ARG A 31 6.20 4.94 -12.31
C ARG A 31 5.73 6.20 -13.06
N GLY A 32 4.43 6.44 -13.20
CA GLY A 32 3.88 7.62 -13.87
C GLY A 32 3.90 8.89 -13.02
N GLY A 33 3.91 10.05 -13.68
CA GLY A 33 4.01 11.38 -13.07
C GLY A 33 5.40 11.72 -12.54
N GLU A 34 5.58 12.99 -12.22
CA GLU A 34 6.82 13.54 -11.68
C GLU A 34 6.76 13.66 -10.14
N TYR A 35 7.93 13.77 -9.51
CA TYR A 35 8.00 14.11 -8.09
C TYR A 35 7.69 15.60 -7.93
N MET A 36 6.70 15.95 -7.09
CA MET A 36 6.57 17.33 -6.63
C MET A 36 7.60 17.53 -5.53
N GLU A 37 8.56 18.44 -5.75
CA GLU A 37 9.56 18.79 -4.76
C GLU A 37 8.88 19.29 -3.48
N TYR A 38 8.84 18.44 -2.45
CA TYR A 38 8.58 18.91 -1.10
C TYR A 38 9.91 19.48 -0.58
N ILE A 39 9.95 20.80 -0.44
CA ILE A 39 11.07 21.54 0.13
C ILE A 39 11.54 20.81 1.40
N HIS A 40 12.82 20.43 1.45
CA HIS A 40 13.54 19.70 2.51
C HIS A 40 13.57 18.17 2.40
N LYS A 41 14.50 17.67 1.59
CA LYS A 41 15.74 16.99 2.04
C LYS A 41 16.47 16.46 0.82
N GLU A 42 17.76 16.79 0.69
CA GLU A 42 18.68 16.05 -0.18
C GLU A 42 18.59 14.57 0.19
N ARG A 43 17.87 13.83 -0.63
CA ARG A 43 17.89 12.38 -0.61
C ARG A 43 18.41 12.00 -1.97
N GLU A 44 19.53 11.29 -2.00
CA GLU A 44 20.00 10.61 -3.20
C GLU A 44 18.95 9.57 -3.60
N GLU A 45 17.90 10.00 -4.29
CA GLU A 45 16.82 9.11 -4.71
C GLU A 45 17.13 8.60 -6.11
N LYS A 46 17.39 7.28 -6.21
CA LYS A 46 17.07 6.54 -7.43
C LYS A 46 15.60 6.80 -7.75
N THR A 47 15.32 7.71 -8.67
CA THR A 47 13.95 8.07 -9.03
C THR A 47 13.30 6.87 -9.71
N THR A 48 12.21 6.36 -9.15
CA THR A 48 11.46 5.25 -9.76
C THR A 48 10.41 5.75 -10.77
N LYS A 49 10.19 7.07 -10.79
CA LYS A 49 9.26 7.76 -11.69
C LYS A 49 9.92 8.02 -13.04
N CYS A 50 9.20 7.77 -14.13
CA CYS A 50 9.64 7.99 -15.51
C CYS A 50 8.56 8.69 -16.36
N ASP A 51 7.55 9.27 -15.72
CA ASP A 51 6.34 9.82 -16.36
C ASP A 51 5.58 8.84 -17.29
N CYS A 52 5.64 7.55 -16.95
CA CYS A 52 4.92 6.49 -17.67
C CYS A 52 3.47 6.88 -18.05
N PRO A 53 3.12 6.84 -19.34
CA PRO A 53 1.86 7.38 -19.84
C PRO A 53 0.66 6.46 -19.57
N PHE A 54 0.89 5.17 -19.27
CA PHE A 54 -0.15 4.18 -18.97
C PHE A 54 -1.20 4.68 -17.95
N LYS A 55 -2.46 4.72 -18.40
CA LYS A 55 -3.61 5.21 -17.63
C LYS A 55 -4.88 4.45 -18.02
N VAL A 56 -5.66 4.08 -17.02
CA VAL A 56 -6.98 3.47 -17.17
C VAL A 56 -7.99 4.26 -16.35
N LYS A 57 -9.17 4.52 -16.91
CA LYS A 57 -10.23 5.31 -16.30
C LYS A 57 -11.53 4.53 -16.23
N SER A 58 -12.03 4.36 -15.01
CA SER A 58 -13.32 3.74 -14.72
C SER A 58 -14.39 4.81 -14.51
N TYR A 59 -15.59 4.56 -15.00
CA TYR A 59 -16.77 5.42 -14.81
C TYR A 59 -17.91 4.63 -14.18
N LEU A 60 -18.69 5.27 -13.30
CA LEU A 60 -19.90 4.68 -12.74
C LEU A 60 -21.10 4.93 -13.66
N LEU A 61 -21.56 3.90 -14.36
CA LEU A 61 -22.72 3.99 -15.23
C LEU A 61 -24.01 4.24 -14.43
N ARG A 62 -25.02 4.83 -15.09
CA ARG A 62 -26.36 5.01 -14.52
C ARG A 62 -27.01 3.70 -14.07
N SER A 63 -26.62 2.58 -14.69
CA SER A 63 -27.06 1.23 -14.30
C SER A 63 -26.43 0.73 -12.98
N GLY A 64 -25.63 1.55 -12.28
CA GLY A 64 -24.89 1.16 -11.09
C GLY A 64 -23.66 0.27 -11.35
N ARG A 65 -23.32 0.02 -12.63
CA ARG A 65 -22.15 -0.79 -13.02
C ARG A 65 -20.95 0.09 -13.33
N TRP A 66 -19.75 -0.42 -13.09
CA TRP A 66 -18.51 0.25 -13.49
C TRP A 66 -18.13 -0.12 -14.93
N SER A 67 -17.78 0.89 -15.73
CA SER A 67 -17.18 0.74 -17.07
C SER A 67 -15.72 1.12 -17.02
N LEU A 68 -14.84 0.28 -17.58
CA LEU A 68 -13.40 0.50 -17.60
C LEU A 68 -12.95 0.90 -19.00
N ASN A 69 -12.27 2.04 -19.13
CA ASN A 69 -11.69 2.51 -20.40
C ASN A 69 -10.18 2.66 -20.27
N VAL A 70 -9.43 2.05 -21.17
CA VAL A 70 -7.99 2.29 -21.26
C VAL A 70 -7.80 3.66 -21.92
N VAL A 71 -7.19 4.60 -21.19
CA VAL A 71 -6.88 5.95 -21.71
C VAL A 71 -5.58 5.91 -22.49
N ASN A 72 -4.56 5.27 -21.90
CA ASN A 72 -3.34 4.91 -22.59
C ASN A 72 -2.89 3.51 -22.15
N GLY A 73 -2.69 2.62 -23.11
CA GLY A 73 -2.34 1.22 -22.86
C GLY A 73 -0.85 0.95 -22.79
N GLU A 74 -0.02 1.93 -23.14
CA GLU A 74 1.42 1.74 -23.32
C GLU A 74 2.22 2.12 -22.07
N HIS A 75 3.23 1.31 -21.79
CA HIS A 75 4.28 1.57 -20.83
C HIS A 75 5.56 1.95 -21.59
N ASP A 76 6.24 2.99 -21.14
CA ASP A 76 7.53 3.48 -21.67
C ASP A 76 8.74 2.87 -20.94
N HIS A 77 8.50 1.84 -20.13
CA HIS A 77 9.51 1.19 -19.32
C HIS A 77 9.27 -0.31 -19.27
N GLU A 78 10.34 -1.06 -19.05
CA GLU A 78 10.25 -2.49 -18.80
C GLU A 78 9.44 -2.77 -17.53
N MET A 79 8.59 -3.80 -17.60
CA MET A 79 7.89 -4.30 -16.42
C MET A 79 8.88 -5.10 -15.58
N ASN A 80 8.98 -4.77 -14.28
CA ASN A 80 9.79 -5.57 -13.37
C ASN A 80 9.18 -6.96 -13.21
N GLU A 81 9.92 -7.99 -13.60
CA GLU A 81 9.54 -9.39 -13.38
C GLU A 81 9.60 -9.78 -11.89
N HIS A 82 10.52 -9.16 -11.15
CA HIS A 82 10.77 -9.45 -9.74
C HIS A 82 10.18 -8.37 -8.84
N PHE A 83 9.10 -8.69 -8.16
CA PHE A 83 8.43 -7.79 -7.21
C PHE A 83 9.07 -7.79 -5.80
N GLN A 84 10.28 -8.34 -5.63
CA GLN A 84 11.00 -8.26 -4.35
C GLN A 84 11.31 -6.78 -4.03
N GLY A 85 11.13 -6.35 -2.78
CA GLY A 85 11.21 -4.93 -2.42
C GLY A 85 9.97 -4.10 -2.82
N HIS A 86 8.99 -4.68 -3.52
CA HIS A 86 7.76 -4.00 -3.87
C HIS A 86 6.80 -3.95 -2.67
N LYS A 87 6.38 -2.74 -2.28
CA LYS A 87 5.53 -2.49 -1.09
C LYS A 87 4.26 -3.34 -1.03
N TYR A 88 3.73 -3.75 -2.18
CA TYR A 88 2.54 -4.61 -2.24
C TYR A 88 2.88 -6.07 -1.90
N VAL A 89 3.98 -6.59 -2.43
CA VAL A 89 4.36 -8.01 -2.27
C VAL A 89 4.90 -8.27 -0.88
N GLU A 90 5.60 -7.30 -0.28
CA GLU A 90 6.09 -7.39 1.10
C GLU A 90 5.00 -7.14 2.17
N ARG A 91 3.74 -6.99 1.75
CA ARG A 91 2.64 -6.69 2.66
C ARG A 91 2.20 -7.94 3.43
N LEU A 92 2.05 -7.78 4.74
CA LEU A 92 1.40 -8.78 5.58
C LEU A 92 -0.05 -9.03 5.10
N ARG A 93 -0.34 -10.27 4.73
CA ARG A 93 -1.69 -10.80 4.47
C ARG A 93 -2.54 -10.75 5.75
N PRO A 94 -3.88 -10.77 5.66
CA PRO A 94 -4.75 -10.72 6.83
C PRO A 94 -4.41 -11.78 7.89
N GLU A 95 -4.14 -13.01 7.47
CA GLU A 95 -3.81 -14.16 8.33
C GLU A 95 -2.48 -13.95 9.06
N GLU A 96 -1.49 -13.38 8.37
CA GLU A 96 -0.20 -13.05 8.98
C GLU A 96 -0.29 -11.90 9.97
N LYS A 97 -1.14 -10.90 9.68
CA LYS A 97 -1.38 -9.81 10.62
C LYS A 97 -2.02 -10.31 11.90
N GLU A 98 -2.89 -11.31 11.80
CA GLU A 98 -3.48 -11.98 12.95
C GLU A 98 -2.39 -12.62 13.81
N LEU A 99 -1.55 -13.46 13.21
CA LEU A 99 -0.45 -14.10 13.91
C LEU A 99 0.52 -13.10 14.54
N VAL A 100 0.86 -12.02 13.82
CA VAL A 100 1.69 -10.94 14.36
C VAL A 100 1.03 -10.29 15.57
N ARG A 101 -0.30 -10.11 15.56
CA ARG A 101 -1.05 -9.52 16.67
C ARG A 101 -1.01 -10.43 17.89
N GLU A 102 -1.28 -11.72 17.72
CA GLU A 102 -1.25 -12.72 18.79
C GLU A 102 0.14 -12.80 19.43
N LEU A 103 1.19 -12.97 18.63
CA LEU A 103 2.56 -13.06 19.13
C LEU A 103 3.04 -11.73 19.75
N THR A 104 2.54 -10.59 19.25
CA THR A 104 2.79 -9.29 19.88
C THR A 104 2.16 -9.20 21.26
N LYS A 105 0.93 -9.72 21.43
CA LYS A 105 0.23 -9.76 22.73
C LYS A 105 0.99 -10.64 23.74
N ASN A 106 1.60 -11.73 23.25
CA ASN A 106 2.46 -12.62 24.04
C ASN A 106 3.90 -12.08 24.22
N MET A 107 4.13 -10.78 23.99
CA MET A 107 5.43 -10.11 24.12
C MET A 107 6.59 -10.74 23.34
N THR A 108 6.31 -11.56 22.33
CA THR A 108 7.32 -12.32 21.58
C THR A 108 8.27 -11.37 20.84
N LEU A 109 9.57 -11.68 20.80
CA LEU A 109 10.56 -10.88 20.07
C LEU A 109 10.28 -10.90 18.56
N MET A 110 10.50 -9.77 17.87
CA MET A 110 10.23 -9.64 16.43
C MET A 110 10.98 -10.68 15.57
N ARG A 111 12.21 -11.04 15.97
CA ARG A 111 12.99 -12.11 15.30
C ARG A 111 12.27 -13.45 15.36
N ASN A 112 11.66 -13.77 16.50
CA ASN A 112 10.93 -15.03 16.68
C ASN A 112 9.61 -14.99 15.90
N ILE A 113 8.91 -13.85 15.88
CA ILE A 113 7.72 -13.65 15.04
C ILE A 113 8.06 -13.89 13.57
N MET A 114 9.17 -13.33 13.09
CA MET A 114 9.64 -13.54 11.72
C MET A 114 9.95 -15.02 11.45
N SER A 115 10.62 -15.70 12.36
CA SER A 115 10.91 -17.13 12.23
C SER A 115 9.64 -17.97 12.16
N THR A 116 8.64 -17.68 13.00
CA THR A 116 7.34 -18.36 12.97
C THR A 116 6.63 -18.11 11.63
N LEU A 117 6.58 -16.85 11.16
CA LEU A 117 5.98 -16.50 9.88
C LEU A 117 6.62 -17.24 8.71
N LYS A 118 7.95 -17.33 8.67
CA LYS A 118 8.67 -18.06 7.62
C LYS A 118 8.43 -19.57 7.68
N LYS A 119 8.29 -20.15 8.87
CA LYS A 119 7.96 -21.57 9.04
C LYS A 119 6.54 -21.86 8.52
N THR A 120 5.57 -21.01 8.85
CA THR A 120 4.18 -21.18 8.44
C THR A 120 3.96 -20.88 6.95
N TRP A 121 4.64 -19.87 6.41
CA TRP A 121 4.48 -19.41 5.04
C TRP A 121 5.84 -19.20 4.37
N GLN A 122 6.42 -20.27 3.83
CA GLN A 122 7.77 -20.29 3.26
C GLN A 122 7.98 -19.32 2.09
N LEU A 123 6.91 -18.97 1.36
CA LEU A 123 6.93 -18.02 0.24
C LEU A 123 6.62 -16.57 0.64
N MET A 124 6.74 -16.25 1.93
CA MET A 124 6.57 -14.88 2.42
C MET A 124 7.67 -13.94 1.94
N ALA A 125 7.29 -12.89 1.22
CA ALA A 125 8.19 -11.81 0.83
C ALA A 125 8.28 -10.68 1.88
N THR A 126 7.64 -10.84 3.04
CA THR A 126 7.56 -9.80 4.07
C THR A 126 8.89 -9.62 4.82
N THR A 127 9.39 -8.38 4.85
CA THR A 127 10.61 -8.02 5.60
C THR A 127 10.33 -7.69 7.09
N ILE A 128 11.33 -7.82 7.99
CA ILE A 128 11.20 -7.52 9.44
C ILE A 128 10.62 -6.13 9.71
N LYS A 129 10.96 -5.16 8.86
CA LYS A 129 10.42 -3.79 8.90
C LYS A 129 8.88 -3.75 8.87
N HIS A 130 8.23 -4.65 8.13
CA HIS A 130 6.77 -4.72 8.06
C HIS A 130 6.16 -5.23 9.37
N ILE A 131 6.81 -6.19 10.04
CA ILE A 131 6.42 -6.68 11.37
C ILE A 131 6.56 -5.56 12.41
N TYR A 132 7.68 -4.84 12.41
CA TYR A 132 7.90 -3.68 13.28
C TYR A 132 6.78 -2.64 13.11
N ASN A 133 6.50 -2.25 11.86
CA ASN A 133 5.45 -1.29 11.53
C ASN A 133 4.06 -1.77 11.97
N ALA A 134 3.76 -3.07 11.82
CA ALA A 134 2.50 -3.65 12.28
C ALA A 134 2.37 -3.57 13.80
N ARG A 135 3.42 -3.96 14.51
CA ARG A 135 3.48 -3.90 15.97
C ARG A 135 3.37 -2.47 16.50
N TYR A 136 4.05 -1.52 15.86
CA TYR A 136 3.96 -0.11 16.20
C TYR A 136 2.52 0.41 16.07
N ARG A 137 1.83 0.09 14.96
CA ARG A 137 0.41 0.45 14.78
C ARG A 137 -0.51 -0.20 15.82
N LEU A 138 -0.28 -1.47 16.17
CA LEU A 138 -1.05 -2.16 17.22
C LEU A 138 -0.89 -1.45 18.57
N LYS A 139 0.34 -1.08 18.94
CA LYS A 139 0.61 -0.32 20.17
C LYS A 139 -0.06 1.06 20.16
N GLN A 140 -0.06 1.75 19.03
CA GLN A 140 -0.77 3.02 18.89
C GLN A 140 -2.28 2.84 19.07
N SER A 141 -2.89 1.84 18.42
CA SER A 141 -4.34 1.59 18.58
C SER A 141 -4.73 1.25 20.02
N SER A 142 -3.87 0.55 20.78
CA SER A 142 -4.14 0.22 22.18
C SER A 142 -3.97 1.41 23.15
N ARG A 143 -3.26 2.48 22.74
CA ARG A 143 -3.00 3.64 23.60
C ARG A 143 -4.14 4.66 23.63
N GLY A 144 -5.11 4.57 22.72
CA GLY A 144 -6.18 5.57 22.57
C GLY A 144 -5.64 6.96 22.18
N PRO A 145 -6.43 8.05 22.31
CA PRO A 145 -6.04 9.41 21.91
C PRO A 145 -4.96 10.06 22.80
N LYS A 146 -4.32 9.31 23.71
CA LYS A 146 -3.25 9.85 24.57
C LYS A 146 -1.98 10.06 23.73
N THR A 147 -1.79 11.30 23.30
CA THR A 147 -0.59 11.79 22.60
C THR A 147 0.67 11.57 23.44
N GLU A 148 1.79 11.31 22.78
CA GLU A 148 3.11 11.02 23.39
C GLU A 148 3.53 12.03 24.49
N MET A 149 3.04 13.27 24.43
CA MET A 149 3.31 14.31 25.43
C MET A 149 2.88 13.94 26.86
N LEU A 150 1.82 13.16 27.05
CA LEU A 150 1.28 12.89 28.39
C LEU A 150 2.08 11.84 29.20
N HIS A 151 3.08 11.20 28.60
CA HIS A 151 3.90 10.18 29.27
C HIS A 151 5.23 10.73 29.80
N LEU A 152 5.62 11.96 29.39
CA LEU A 152 6.85 12.62 29.81
C LEU A 152 6.68 13.48 31.09
N LEU A 153 5.47 13.54 31.64
CA LEU A 153 5.14 14.28 32.86
C LEU A 153 5.01 13.34 34.08
N LYS A 154 6.04 12.54 34.36
CA LYS A 154 6.20 11.85 35.64
C LYS A 154 7.40 12.39 36.38
#